data_AF-A0A800BS21-F1
#
_entry.id   AF-A0A800BS21-F1
#
_cell.length_a   1.000
_cell.length_b   1.000
_cell.length_c   1.000
_cell.angle_alpha   90.00
_cell.angle_beta   90.00
_cell.angle_gamma   90.00
#
_symmetry.space_group_name_H-M   'P 1'
#
loop_
_entity.id
_entity.type
_entity.pdbx_description
1 polymer ?
#
loop_
_entity_poly.entity_id
_entity_poly.type
_entity_poly.pdbx_seq_one_letter_code
_entity_poly.pdbx_strand_id
1 'polypeptide(L)' 'SPQLLQTLKDELIAVISKHVEIDREGVEVTFTRDKRCGRLIADIPLLGAREPRKRRRKKRAKA' A
#
# COMPACT_ATOMS: atom_id res chain seq x y z
N SER A 1 12.24 -17.79 4.58
CA SER A 1 10.97 -18.34 5.12
C SER A 1 9.87 -17.29 4.98
N PRO A 2 8.67 -17.65 4.50
CA PRO A 2 7.58 -16.69 4.29
C PRO A 2 7.12 -16.00 5.58
N GLN A 3 7.20 -16.65 6.75
CA GLN A 3 6.89 -16.00 8.04
C GLN A 3 7.75 -14.77 8.37
N LEU A 4 9.03 -14.77 8.01
CA LEU A 4 9.91 -13.62 8.28
C LEU A 4 9.48 -12.39 7.48
N LEU A 5 9.07 -12.58 6.22
CA LEU A 5 8.56 -11.50 5.38
C LEU A 5 7.24 -10.94 5.91
N GLN A 6 6.35 -11.79 6.44
CA GLN A 6 5.12 -11.32 7.07
C GLN A 6 5.41 -10.51 8.34
N THR A 7 6.31 -11.00 9.19
CA THR A 7 6.71 -10.29 10.42
C THR A 7 7.28 -8.90 10.09
N LEU A 8 8.22 -8.83 9.14
CA LEU A 8 8.79 -7.56 8.69
C LEU A 8 7.74 -6.61 8.11
N LYS A 9 6.75 -7.14 7.38
CA LYS A 9 5.62 -6.37 6.86
C LYS A 9 4.84 -5.72 8.01
N ASP A 10 4.44 -6.51 9.00
CA ASP A 10 3.65 -6.04 10.13
C ASP A 10 4.42 -5.01 10.98
N GLU A 11 5.72 -5.23 11.21
CA GLU A 11 6.58 -4.31 11.95
C GLU A 11 6.72 -2.95 11.24
N LEU A 12 6.97 -2.95 9.93
CA LEU A 12 7.10 -1.72 9.15
C LEU A 12 5.79 -0.92 9.09
N ILE A 13 4.67 -1.61 8.88
CA ILE A 13 3.33 -0.98 8.90
C ILE A 13 3.04 -0.38 10.28
N ALA A 14 3.37 -1.09 11.36
CA ALA A 14 3.18 -0.63 12.73
C ALA A 14 4.02 0.62 13.05
N VAL A 15 5.24 0.72 12.51
CA VAL A 15 6.08 1.92 12.69
C VAL A 15 5.53 3.10 11.89
N ILE A 16 5.22 2.91 10.61
CA ILE A 16 4.72 4.00 9.74
C ILE A 16 3.41 4.56 10.28
N SER A 17 2.52 3.69 10.79
CA SER A 17 1.23 4.12 11.36
C SER A 17 1.36 4.99 12.62
N LYS A 18 2.52 5.06 13.27
CA LYS A 18 2.78 6.02 14.37
C LYS A 18 2.98 7.45 13.87
N HIS A 19 3.33 7.61 12.59
CA HIS A 19 3.66 8.90 12.00
C HIS A 19 2.61 9.38 10.99
N VAL A 20 1.84 8.47 10.40
CA VAL A 20 0.86 8.77 9.35
C VAL A 20 -0.37 7.89 9.50
N GLU A 21 -1.56 8.45 9.30
CA GLU A 21 -2.79 7.67 9.21
C GLU A 21 -2.81 6.91 7.86
N ILE A 22 -2.87 5.58 7.92
CA ILE A 22 -2.77 4.70 6.76
C ILE A 22 -3.97 3.76 6.68
N ASP A 23 -4.41 3.45 5.46
CA ASP A 23 -5.45 2.47 5.21
C ASP A 23 -4.80 1.08 5.16
N ARG A 24 -4.94 0.31 6.24
CA ARG A 24 -4.25 -0.98 6.40
C ARG A 24 -4.79 -2.05 5.46
N GLU A 25 -6.06 -1.95 5.07
CA GLU A 25 -6.72 -2.94 4.21
C GLU A 25 -6.25 -2.81 2.75
N GLY A 26 -5.95 -1.60 2.29
CA GLY A 26 -5.43 -1.33 0.95
C GLY A 26 -3.90 -1.45 0.79
N VAL A 27 -3.17 -1.92 1.80
CA VAL A 27 -1.71 -2.07 1.69
C VAL A 27 -1.36 -3.27 0.80
N GLU A 28 -0.69 -2.99 -0.32
CA GLU A 28 -0.19 -4.00 -1.25
C GLU A 28 1.33 -4.10 -1.15
N VAL A 29 1.85 -5.33 -1.05
CA VAL A 29 3.29 -5.57 -0.90
C VAL A 29 3.77 -6.59 -1.92
N THR A 30 4.77 -6.19 -2.71
CA THR A 30 5.43 -7.05 -3.70
C THR A 30 6.88 -7.27 -3.29
N PHE A 31 7.26 -8.54 -3.14
CA PHE A 31 8.65 -8.92 -2.96
C PHE A 31 9.20 -9.50 -4.26
N THR A 32 10.23 -8.87 -4.82
CA THR A 32 10.97 -9.38 -5.96
C THR A 32 12.36 -9.81 -5.51
N ARG A 33 12.80 -10.97 -5.97
CA ARG A 33 14.12 -11.52 -5.65
C ARG A 33 14.85 -11.83 -6.93
N ASP A 34 16.00 -11.18 -7.09
CA ASP A 34 16.93 -11.42 -8.16
C ASP A 34 18.17 -12.15 -7.64
N LYS A 35 19.06 -12.61 -8.53
CA LYS A 35 20.20 -13.48 -8.14
C LYS A 35 21.14 -12.85 -7.10
N ARG A 36 21.16 -11.52 -6.98
CA ARG A 36 22.06 -10.78 -6.07
C ARG A 36 21.36 -9.88 -5.06
N CYS A 37 20.09 -9.56 -5.27
CA CYS A 37 19.37 -8.58 -4.44
C CYS A 37 17.91 -9.00 -4.22
N GLY A 38 17.40 -8.73 -3.02
CA GLY A 38 15.96 -8.72 -2.75
C GLY A 38 15.45 -7.28 -2.73
N ARG A 39 14.26 -7.04 -3.28
CA ARG A 39 13.56 -5.76 -3.25
C ARG A 39 12.16 -5.97 -2.71
N LEU A 40 11.77 -5.13 -1.75
CA LEU A 40 10.42 -5.06 -1.22
C LEU A 40 9.82 -3.72 -1.65
N ILE A 41 8.68 -3.76 -2.34
CA ILE A 41 7.90 -2.58 -2.73
C ILE A 41 6.57 -2.66 -2.00
N ALA A 42 6.21 -1.62 -1.25
CA ALA A 42 4.94 -1.52 -0.56
C ALA A 42 4.21 -0.26 -1.03
N ASP A 43 2.98 -0.43 -1.52
CA ASP A 43 2.03 0.66 -1.73
C ASP A 43 1.19 0.81 -0.47
N ILE A 44 1.28 1.98 0.18
CA ILE A 44 0.63 2.24 1.47
C ILE A 44 -0.28 3.46 1.31
N PRO A 45 -1.59 3.25 1.11
CA PRO A 45 -2.54 4.35 1.01
C PRO A 45 -2.66 5.10 2.33
N LEU A 46 -2.76 6.43 2.25
CA LEU A 46 -2.89 7.32 3.41
C LEU A 46 -4.36 7.71 3.62
N LEU A 47 -4.85 7.59 4.86
CA LEU A 47 -6.17 8.05 5.28
C LEU A 47 -6.13 9.58 5.43
N GLY A 48 -6.38 10.31 4.34
CA GLY A 48 -6.40 11.78 4.40
C GLY A 48 -6.11 12.48 3.07
N ALA A 49 -5.50 11.76 2.13
CA ALA A 49 -5.40 12.23 0.76
C ALA A 49 -6.78 12.08 0.09
N ARG A 50 -7.61 13.13 0.15
CA ARG A 50 -8.88 13.23 -0.59
C ARG A 50 -8.76 12.54 -1.95
N GLU A 51 -9.39 11.39 -2.10
CA GLU A 51 -9.39 10.64 -3.34
C GLU A 51 -9.83 11.58 -4.48
N PRO A 52 -9.04 11.76 -5.56
CA PRO A 52 -9.44 12.60 -6.68
C PRO A 52 -10.58 11.92 -7.43
N ARG A 53 -11.81 12.16 -6.96
CA ARG A 53 -13.07 12.21 -7.72
C ARG A 53 -13.16 11.24 -8.92
N LYS A 54 -12.82 9.95 -8.76
CA LYS A 54 -13.15 8.93 -9.77
C LYS A 54 -14.66 8.75 -9.96
N ARG A 55 -15.49 9.42 -9.12
CA ARG A 55 -16.94 9.56 -9.30
C ARG A 55 -17.40 10.51 -10.43
N ARG A 56 -16.52 11.32 -11.05
CA ARG A 56 -16.94 12.30 -12.09
C ARG A 56 -16.82 11.85 -13.56
N ARG A 57 -16.25 10.68 -13.87
CA ARG A 57 -16.15 10.22 -15.28
C ARG A 57 -17.29 9.31 -15.77
N LYS A 58 -18.05 8.64 -14.89
CA LYS A 58 -19.21 7.83 -15.32
C LYS A 58 -20.50 8.63 -15.59
N LYS A 59 -20.55 9.93 -15.23
CA LYS A 59 -21.72 10.81 -15.52
C LYS A 59 -21.66 11.57 -16.84
N ARG A 60 -20.55 11.50 -17.60
CA ARG A 60 -20.44 12.12 -18.94
C ARG A 60 -20.70 11.16 -20.09
N ALA A 61 -20.82 9.86 -19.84
CA ALA A 61 -21.19 8.87 -20.85
C ALA A 61 -22.71 8.66 -20.97
N LYS A 62 -23.53 9.58 -20.43
CA LYS A 62 -25.00 9.49 -20.47
C LYS A 62 -25.67 10.86 -20.68
N ALA A 63 -25.00 11.77 -21.39
CA ALA A 63 -25.55 13.03 -21.88
C ALA A 63 -25.24 13.13 -23.38
#